data_AF-A0A946LF77-F1
#
_entry.id   AF-A0A946LF77-F1
#
_cell.length_a   1.000
_cell.length_b   1.000
_cell.length_c   1.000
_cell.angle_alpha   90.00
_cell.angle_beta   90.00
_cell.angle_gamma   90.00
#
_symmetry.space_group_name_H-M   'P 1'
#
loop_
_entity.id
_entity.type
_entity.pdbx_description
1 polymer ?
#
loop_
_entity_poly.entity_id
_entity_poly.type
_entity_poly.pdbx_seq_one_letter_code
_entity_poly.pdbx_strand_id
1 'polypeptide(L)'
;MDKKRIFLLAALVIAALLLAFPLQQAVQDVVVQPLLYLLWGAGVVYRSVPQFWVWVIMLAVIFFILLSPFLDDLPRIRRRVKKVPPEKGPIESLAESISQANKGIYFKWLVANRLGKIVRDWIAYRERLDKRWQANDLARIEGRASTEVYKYLDAGLNGSFADYPRPRLPFIQKRAATPLDIDPNLVLDTLETEMENESYDE
;
A
#
# COMPACT_ATOMS: atom_id res chain seq x y z
N MET A 1 46.82 -37.47 -3.02
CA MET A 1 45.83 -38.21 -2.20
C MET A 1 46.57 -39.20 -1.32
N ASP A 2 46.46 -39.08 0.00
CA ASP A 2 47.20 -39.92 0.95
C ASP A 2 46.80 -41.38 0.80
N LYS A 3 47.78 -42.31 0.82
CA LYS A 3 47.55 -43.77 0.70
C LYS A 3 46.48 -44.28 1.68
N LYS A 4 46.36 -43.64 2.85
CA LYS A 4 45.33 -43.92 3.86
C LYS A 4 43.90 -43.59 3.39
N ARG A 5 43.71 -42.48 2.65
CA ARG A 5 42.41 -42.09 2.08
C ARG A 5 41.99 -43.03 0.96
N ILE A 6 42.94 -43.46 0.13
CA ILE A 6 42.68 -44.43 -0.94
C ILE A 6 42.31 -45.79 -0.35
N PHE A 7 43.02 -46.23 0.70
CA PHE A 7 42.69 -47.47 1.41
C PHE A 7 41.32 -47.42 2.09
N LEU A 8 40.96 -46.29 2.73
CA LEU A 8 39.65 -46.09 3.33
C LEU A 8 38.52 -46.05 2.29
N LEU A 9 38.74 -45.39 1.14
CA LEU A 9 37.77 -45.39 0.03
C LEU A 9 37.61 -46.79 -0.55
N ALA A 10 38.69 -47.54 -0.74
CA ALA A 10 38.63 -48.92 -1.23
C ALA A 10 37.89 -49.83 -0.25
N ALA A 11 38.19 -49.74 1.06
CA ALA A 11 37.50 -50.50 2.10
C ALA A 11 36.01 -50.12 2.19
N LEU A 12 35.67 -48.84 2.06
CA LEU A 12 34.27 -48.37 2.03
C LEU A 12 33.52 -48.92 0.82
N VAL A 13 34.13 -48.90 -0.37
CA VAL A 13 33.53 -49.42 -1.60
C VAL A 13 33.35 -50.94 -1.50
N ILE A 14 34.32 -51.66 -0.95
CA ILE A 14 34.21 -53.11 -0.72
C ILE A 14 33.12 -53.43 0.30
N ALA A 15 33.03 -52.67 1.40
CA ALA A 15 31.97 -52.82 2.39
C ALA A 15 30.58 -52.52 1.81
N ALA A 16 30.47 -51.48 0.97
CA ALA A 16 29.24 -51.16 0.24
C ALA A 16 28.85 -52.27 -0.75
N LEU A 17 29.82 -52.87 -1.45
CA LEU A 17 29.60 -54.02 -2.34
C LEU A 17 29.16 -55.27 -1.58
N LEU A 18 29.80 -55.56 -0.44
CA LEU A 18 29.43 -56.69 0.43
C LEU A 18 28.03 -56.52 1.04
N LEU A 19 27.65 -55.29 1.39
CA LEU A 19 26.28 -54.96 1.84
C LEU A 19 25.27 -54.99 0.69
N ALA A 20 25.68 -54.60 -0.52
CA ALA A 20 24.82 -54.61 -1.69
C ALA A 20 24.42 -56.03 -2.13
N PHE A 21 25.23 -57.05 -1.80
CA PHE A 21 24.94 -58.44 -2.19
C PHE A 21 23.69 -59.04 -1.49
N PRO A 22 23.54 -59.00 -0.15
CA PRO A 22 22.31 -59.44 0.51
C PRO A 22 21.14 -58.47 0.34
N LEU A 23 21.41 -57.16 0.14
CA LEU A 23 20.38 -56.16 -0.16
C LEU A 23 20.04 -56.07 -1.66
N GLN A 24 20.60 -56.91 -2.52
CA GLN A 24 20.46 -56.79 -3.97
C GLN A 24 18.98 -56.76 -4.40
N GLN A 25 18.16 -57.63 -3.81
CA GLN A 25 16.71 -57.66 -4.05
C GLN A 25 16.02 -56.38 -3.56
N ALA A 26 16.35 -55.90 -2.35
CA ALA A 26 15.78 -54.67 -1.82
C ALA A 26 16.16 -53.44 -2.66
N VAL A 27 17.43 -53.34 -3.10
CA VAL A 27 17.89 -52.26 -3.98
C VAL A 27 17.22 -52.37 -5.35
N GLN A 28 17.03 -53.58 -5.86
CA GLN A 28 16.37 -53.81 -7.14
C GLN A 28 14.90 -53.36 -7.10
N ASP A 29 14.16 -53.75 -6.07
CA ASP A 29 12.73 -53.47 -5.94
C ASP A 29 12.45 -52.01 -5.54
N VAL A 30 13.27 -51.44 -4.64
CA VAL A 30 13.04 -50.10 -4.08
C VAL A 30 13.66 -48.99 -4.93
N VAL A 31 14.76 -49.26 -5.65
CA VAL A 31 15.50 -48.22 -6.37
C VAL A 31 15.52 -48.49 -7.87
N VAL A 32 16.01 -49.65 -8.29
CA VAL A 32 16.25 -49.92 -9.72
C VAL A 32 14.94 -49.97 -10.49
N GLN A 33 13.97 -50.73 -10.01
CA GLN A 33 12.68 -50.93 -10.67
C GLN A 33 11.86 -49.62 -10.80
N PRO A 34 11.66 -48.80 -9.76
CA PRO A 34 10.97 -47.52 -9.92
C PRO A 34 11.74 -46.54 -10.80
N LEU A 35 13.08 -46.53 -10.74
CA LEU A 35 13.88 -45.71 -11.65
C LEU A 35 13.70 -46.15 -13.12
N LEU A 36 13.65 -47.46 -13.37
CA LEU A 36 13.39 -48.02 -14.69
C LEU A 36 12.00 -47.63 -15.19
N TYR A 37 10.98 -47.71 -14.34
CA TYR A 37 9.62 -47.28 -14.68
C TYR A 37 9.53 -45.78 -14.93
N LEU A 38 10.24 -44.95 -14.17
CA LEU A 38 10.32 -43.51 -14.40
C LEU A 38 10.99 -43.18 -15.74
N LEU A 39 12.12 -43.84 -16.04
CA LEU A 39 12.81 -43.67 -17.32
C LEU A 39 11.95 -44.14 -18.50
N TRP A 40 11.30 -45.30 -18.35
CA TRP A 40 10.38 -45.82 -19.35
C TRP A 40 9.20 -44.87 -19.56
N GLY A 41 8.58 -44.40 -18.48
CA GLY A 41 7.49 -43.43 -18.51
C GLY A 41 7.90 -42.11 -19.16
N ALA A 42 9.09 -41.59 -18.84
CA ALA A 42 9.65 -40.41 -19.50
C ALA A 42 9.86 -40.64 -20.99
N GLY A 43 10.34 -41.82 -21.39
CA GLY A 43 10.49 -42.21 -22.79
C GLY A 43 9.16 -42.33 -23.53
N VAL A 44 8.12 -42.85 -22.87
CA VAL A 44 6.74 -42.88 -23.38
C VAL A 44 6.23 -41.47 -23.55
N VAL A 45 6.29 -40.62 -22.52
CA VAL A 45 5.87 -39.22 -22.60
C VAL A 45 6.59 -38.50 -23.74
N TYR A 46 7.90 -38.66 -23.86
CA TYR A 46 8.70 -38.05 -24.93
C TYR A 46 8.23 -38.49 -26.33
N ARG A 47 7.94 -39.78 -26.53
CA ARG A 47 7.41 -40.30 -27.81
C ARG A 47 5.94 -39.98 -28.01
N SER A 48 5.19 -39.79 -26.94
CA SER A 48 3.77 -39.43 -26.94
C SER A 48 3.56 -37.96 -27.21
N VAL A 49 4.55 -37.08 -26.99
CA VAL A 49 4.51 -35.69 -27.47
C VAL A 49 4.56 -35.74 -28.99
N PRO A 50 3.46 -35.41 -29.70
CA PRO A 50 3.49 -35.33 -31.15
C PRO A 50 4.54 -34.30 -31.55
N GLN A 51 5.42 -34.67 -32.49
CA GLN A 51 6.49 -33.79 -32.98
C GLN A 51 5.97 -32.40 -33.38
N PHE A 52 4.71 -32.34 -33.84
CA PHE A 52 3.95 -31.12 -34.07
C PHE A 52 3.98 -30.12 -32.90
N TRP A 53 3.79 -30.55 -31.65
CA TRP A 53 3.76 -29.65 -30.49
C TRP A 53 5.11 -29.01 -30.19
N VAL A 54 6.21 -29.74 -30.40
CA VAL A 54 7.56 -29.19 -30.26
C VAL A 54 7.77 -28.06 -31.27
N TRP A 55 7.34 -28.27 -32.52
CA TRP A 55 7.37 -27.23 -33.55
C TRP A 55 6.47 -26.05 -33.20
N VAL A 56 5.24 -26.27 -32.74
CA VAL A 56 4.32 -25.21 -32.32
C VAL A 56 4.92 -24.35 -31.21
N ILE A 57 5.48 -24.97 -30.16
CA ILE A 57 6.10 -24.23 -29.05
C ILE A 57 7.33 -23.46 -29.55
N MET A 58 8.20 -24.10 -30.34
CA MET A 58 9.39 -23.45 -30.86
C MET A 58 9.03 -22.24 -31.75
N LEU A 59 8.04 -22.41 -32.63
CA LEU A 59 7.56 -21.37 -33.54
C LEU A 59 6.86 -20.24 -32.76
N ALA A 60 6.11 -20.57 -31.69
CA ALA A 60 5.54 -19.58 -30.79
C ALA A 60 6.64 -18.75 -30.09
N VAL A 61 7.69 -19.38 -29.57
CA VAL A 61 8.82 -18.67 -28.93
C VAL A 61 9.52 -17.74 -29.94
N ILE A 62 9.82 -18.24 -31.15
CA ILE A 62 10.41 -17.43 -32.21
C ILE A 62 9.49 -16.25 -32.56
N PHE A 63 8.19 -16.51 -32.74
CA PHE A 63 7.19 -15.48 -33.02
C PHE A 63 7.15 -14.42 -31.92
N PHE A 64 7.17 -14.80 -30.63
CA PHE A 64 7.21 -13.85 -29.52
C PHE A 64 8.48 -12.99 -29.51
N ILE A 65 9.64 -13.57 -29.79
CA ILE A 65 10.91 -12.83 -29.89
C ILE A 65 10.85 -11.82 -31.05
N LEU A 66 10.31 -12.24 -32.21
CA LEU A 66 10.14 -11.36 -33.37
C LEU A 66 9.08 -10.28 -33.15
N LEU A 67 8.07 -10.54 -32.32
CA LEU A 67 7.01 -9.59 -32.00
C LEU A 67 7.45 -8.58 -30.91
N SER A 68 8.41 -8.94 -30.06
CA SER A 68 8.97 -8.05 -29.02
C SER A 68 9.32 -6.65 -29.52
N PRO A 69 10.10 -6.45 -30.60
CA PRO A 69 10.42 -5.10 -31.10
C PRO A 69 9.18 -4.33 -31.59
N PHE A 70 8.18 -5.04 -32.14
CA PHE A 70 6.94 -4.42 -32.57
C PHE A 70 6.10 -3.95 -31.37
N LEU A 71 6.18 -4.66 -30.23
CA LEU A 71 5.55 -4.24 -28.98
C LEU A 71 6.23 -3.03 -28.35
N ASP A 72 7.54 -2.86 -28.54
CA ASP A 72 8.29 -1.70 -28.05
C ASP A 72 7.99 -0.42 -28.85
N ASP A 73 7.67 -0.56 -30.14
CA ASP A 73 7.23 0.52 -31.03
C ASP A 73 5.74 0.85 -30.94
N LEU A 74 4.94 0.10 -30.17
CA LEU A 74 3.62 0.60 -29.81
C LEU A 74 3.81 1.95 -29.12
N PRO A 75 3.02 2.98 -29.47
CA PRO A 75 3.08 4.25 -28.78
C PRO A 75 2.78 3.98 -27.32
N ARG A 76 3.84 3.86 -26.49
CA ARG A 76 3.74 3.87 -25.04
C ARG A 76 2.81 5.01 -24.76
N ILE A 77 1.63 4.72 -24.20
CA ILE A 77 0.69 5.72 -23.74
C ILE A 77 1.55 6.70 -22.95
N ARG A 78 1.86 7.85 -23.56
CA ARG A 78 2.68 8.87 -22.93
C ARG A 78 1.89 9.17 -21.69
N ARG A 79 2.34 8.68 -20.53
CA ARG A 79 1.85 9.16 -19.25
C ARG A 79 1.98 10.66 -19.40
N ARG A 80 0.85 11.37 -19.50
CA ARG A 80 0.84 12.83 -19.56
C ARG A 80 1.77 13.23 -18.44
N VAL A 81 2.92 13.80 -18.78
CA VAL A 81 3.77 14.46 -17.81
C VAL A 81 2.82 15.49 -17.23
N LYS A 82 2.36 15.24 -16.01
CA LYS A 82 1.45 16.14 -15.30
C LYS A 82 2.25 17.45 -15.27
N LYS A 83 1.81 18.45 -16.06
CA LYS A 83 2.37 19.79 -15.97
C LYS A 83 2.38 20.10 -14.48
N VAL A 84 3.56 20.31 -13.91
CA VAL A 84 3.68 20.68 -12.50
C VAL A 84 2.83 21.94 -12.38
N PRO A 85 1.70 21.92 -11.65
CA PRO A 85 0.92 23.12 -11.49
C PRO A 85 1.82 24.19 -10.85
N PRO A 86 1.60 25.48 -11.14
CA PRO A 86 2.33 26.55 -10.47
C PRO A 86 2.28 26.32 -8.94
N GLU A 87 3.39 26.62 -8.25
CA GLU A 87 3.46 26.50 -6.80
C GLU A 87 2.32 27.30 -6.17
N LYS A 88 1.33 26.58 -5.64
CA LYS A 88 0.15 27.20 -5.05
C LYS A 88 0.54 27.81 -3.71
N GLY A 89 0.12 29.05 -3.49
CA GLY A 89 0.32 29.70 -2.20
C GLY A 89 -0.41 28.96 -1.06
N PRO A 90 -0.06 29.22 0.21
CA PRO A 90 -0.74 28.62 1.35
C PRO A 90 -2.26 28.80 1.32
N ILE A 91 -2.74 29.99 0.93
CA ILE A 91 -4.16 30.34 0.83
C ILE A 91 -4.83 29.62 -0.34
N GLU A 92 -4.20 29.59 -1.51
CA GLU A 92 -4.72 28.88 -2.69
C GLU A 92 -4.86 27.38 -2.43
N SER A 93 -3.91 26.80 -1.69
CA SER A 93 -3.95 25.40 -1.29
C SER A 93 -5.08 25.11 -0.30
N LEU A 94 -5.42 26.08 0.57
CA LEU A 94 -6.55 25.97 1.51
C LEU A 94 -7.88 26.11 0.76
N ALA A 95 -8.02 27.11 -0.11
CA ALA A 95 -9.19 27.29 -0.96
C ALA A 95 -9.44 26.05 -1.84
N GLU A 96 -8.38 25.48 -2.40
CA GLU A 96 -8.47 24.22 -3.13
C GLU A 96 -8.93 23.08 -2.21
N SER A 97 -8.38 22.94 -1.00
CA SER A 97 -8.81 21.90 -0.07
C SER A 97 -10.28 22.04 0.35
N ILE A 98 -10.78 23.27 0.52
CA ILE A 98 -12.18 23.56 0.84
C ILE A 98 -13.06 23.16 -0.36
N SER A 99 -12.68 23.56 -1.57
CA SER A 99 -13.40 23.14 -2.79
C SER A 99 -13.43 21.62 -2.98
N GLN A 100 -12.44 20.91 -2.44
CA GLN A 100 -12.30 19.46 -2.52
C GLN A 100 -12.83 18.73 -1.28
N ALA A 101 -13.34 19.42 -0.26
CA ALA A 101 -13.85 18.82 0.97
C ALA A 101 -14.93 17.76 0.69
N ASN A 102 -15.73 17.95 -0.36
CA ASN A 102 -16.77 16.99 -0.77
C ASN A 102 -16.24 15.71 -1.43
N LYS A 103 -14.95 15.65 -1.84
CA LYS A 103 -14.38 14.50 -2.55
C LYS A 103 -14.04 13.32 -1.62
N GLY A 104 -13.76 13.57 -0.35
CA GLY A 104 -13.09 12.58 0.50
C GLY A 104 -13.12 12.92 1.98
N ILE A 105 -13.21 11.89 2.85
CA ILE A 105 -13.01 12.06 4.31
C ILE A 105 -11.63 12.67 4.60
N TYR A 106 -10.62 12.26 3.83
CA TYR A 106 -9.28 12.85 3.90
C TYR A 106 -9.30 14.37 3.68
N PHE A 107 -10.03 14.87 2.68
CA PHE A 107 -10.11 16.31 2.40
C PHE A 107 -10.89 17.05 3.50
N LYS A 108 -11.96 16.45 4.03
CA LYS A 108 -12.69 17.01 5.19
C LYS A 108 -11.79 17.13 6.42
N TRP A 109 -11.04 16.07 6.74
CA TRP A 109 -10.05 16.07 7.81
C TRP A 109 -8.94 17.10 7.57
N LEU A 110 -8.45 17.21 6.33
CA LEU A 110 -7.39 18.16 5.98
C LEU A 110 -7.82 19.62 6.21
N VAL A 111 -9.06 19.96 5.83
CA VAL A 111 -9.64 21.28 6.09
C VAL A 111 -9.79 21.52 7.59
N ALA A 112 -10.37 20.57 8.32
CA ALA A 112 -10.53 20.66 9.78
C ALA A 112 -9.19 20.85 10.51
N ASN A 113 -8.16 20.11 10.12
CA ASN A 113 -6.81 20.21 10.69
C ASN A 113 -6.18 21.58 10.42
N ARG A 114 -6.31 22.09 9.19
CA ARG A 114 -5.76 23.40 8.83
C ARG A 114 -6.47 24.53 9.58
N LEU A 115 -7.79 24.51 9.64
CA LEU A 115 -8.58 25.48 10.41
C LEU A 115 -8.25 25.39 11.90
N GLY A 116 -8.18 24.19 12.46
CA GLY A 116 -7.80 23.99 13.86
C GLY A 116 -6.42 24.56 14.18
N LYS A 117 -5.44 24.40 13.28
CA LYS A 117 -4.10 25.01 13.45
C LYS A 117 -4.16 26.53 13.45
N ILE A 118 -4.89 27.14 12.51
CA ILE A 118 -5.05 28.60 12.44
C ILE A 118 -5.67 29.12 13.74
N VAL A 119 -6.75 28.50 14.19
CA VAL A 119 -7.47 28.87 15.42
C VAL A 119 -6.58 28.72 16.65
N ARG A 120 -5.85 27.61 16.75
CA ARG A 120 -4.88 27.39 17.84
C ARG A 120 -3.78 28.45 17.84
N ASP A 121 -3.24 28.77 16.66
CA ASP A 121 -2.17 29.76 16.53
C ASP A 121 -2.69 31.18 16.85
N TRP A 122 -3.94 31.49 16.51
CA TRP A 122 -4.62 32.73 16.89
C TRP A 122 -4.81 32.86 18.40
N ILE A 123 -5.30 31.82 19.08
CA ILE A 123 -5.42 31.80 20.55
C ILE A 123 -4.05 31.96 21.22
N ALA A 124 -3.06 31.21 20.73
CA ALA A 124 -1.70 31.31 21.27
C ALA A 124 -1.12 32.72 21.14
N TYR A 125 -1.40 33.39 20.02
CA TYR A 125 -1.02 34.79 19.81
C TYR A 125 -1.74 35.73 20.79
N ARG A 126 -3.07 35.60 20.91
CA ARG A 126 -3.89 36.40 21.81
C ARG A 126 -3.45 36.29 23.26
N GLU A 127 -3.26 35.07 23.75
CA GLU A 127 -2.98 34.81 25.17
C GLU A 127 -1.49 34.99 25.52
N ARG A 128 -0.67 35.45 24.55
CA ARG A 128 0.79 35.57 24.67
C ARG A 128 1.44 34.30 25.21
N LEU A 129 0.88 33.14 24.84
CA LEU A 129 1.39 31.85 25.28
C LEU A 129 2.70 31.55 24.57
N ASP A 130 3.70 31.19 25.36
CA ASP A 130 4.99 30.79 24.84
C ASP A 130 4.83 29.49 24.03
N LYS A 131 5.39 29.42 22.82
CA LYS A 131 5.20 28.30 21.86
C LYS A 131 5.49 26.91 22.45
N ARG A 132 6.22 26.84 23.56
CA ARG A 132 6.59 25.61 24.28
C ARG A 132 5.44 25.00 25.10
N TRP A 133 4.39 25.77 25.42
CA TRP A 133 3.21 25.34 26.18
C TRP A 133 1.94 25.24 25.32
N GLN A 134 2.09 25.11 24.00
CA GLN A 134 1.00 24.83 23.08
C GLN A 134 0.47 23.41 23.31
N ALA A 135 -0.33 23.21 24.37
CA ALA A 135 -1.21 22.05 24.43
C ALA A 135 -2.19 22.15 23.25
N ASN A 136 -2.57 21.03 22.64
CA ASN A 136 -3.62 20.95 21.61
C ASN A 136 -5.02 21.25 22.19
N ASP A 137 -5.08 22.09 23.21
CA ASP A 137 -6.21 22.24 24.09
C ASP A 137 -7.15 23.29 23.52
N LEU A 138 -7.98 22.84 22.58
CA LEU A 138 -9.12 23.62 22.10
C LEU A 138 -10.18 23.81 23.20
N ALA A 139 -10.06 23.19 24.39
CA ALA A 139 -11.09 23.26 25.43
C ALA A 139 -11.39 24.70 25.88
N ARG A 140 -10.48 25.65 25.66
CA ARG A 140 -10.72 27.08 25.90
C ARG A 140 -11.76 27.70 24.93
N ILE A 141 -11.97 27.09 23.77
CA ILE A 141 -12.98 27.48 22.78
C ILE A 141 -14.34 26.81 23.04
N GLU A 142 -14.36 25.68 23.75
CA GLU A 142 -15.58 24.90 24.02
C GLU A 142 -16.68 25.75 24.68
N GLY A 143 -16.31 26.81 25.41
CA GLY A 143 -17.23 27.75 26.04
C GLY A 143 -17.71 28.93 25.17
N ARG A 144 -17.18 29.12 23.95
CA ARG A 144 -17.52 30.27 23.07
C ARG A 144 -18.05 29.85 21.70
N ALA A 145 -17.42 28.85 21.06
CA ALA A 145 -17.93 28.33 19.80
C ALA A 145 -19.10 27.37 20.01
N SER A 146 -19.92 27.18 18.97
CA SER A 146 -20.94 26.14 18.98
C SER A 146 -20.31 24.75 19.19
N THR A 147 -20.98 23.89 19.96
CA THR A 147 -20.48 22.55 20.30
C THR A 147 -20.13 21.70 19.07
N GLU A 148 -20.78 21.96 17.94
CA GLU A 148 -20.53 21.30 16.66
C GLU A 148 -19.21 21.76 16.02
N VAL A 149 -18.94 23.06 16.02
CA VAL A 149 -17.69 23.65 15.51
C VAL A 149 -16.49 23.18 16.34
N TYR A 150 -16.65 23.10 17.66
CA TYR A 150 -15.61 22.55 18.55
C TYR A 150 -15.25 21.11 18.17
N LYS A 151 -16.26 20.23 18.04
CA LYS A 151 -16.07 18.83 17.66
C LYS A 151 -15.45 18.67 16.27
N TYR A 152 -15.76 19.58 15.34
CA TYR A 152 -15.15 19.61 14.01
C TYR A 152 -13.65 19.90 14.09
N LEU A 153 -13.25 20.96 14.82
CA LEU A 153 -11.86 21.37 14.96
C LEU A 153 -11.05 20.34 15.76
N ASP A 154 -11.63 19.78 16.81
CA ASP A 154 -11.02 18.74 17.63
C ASP A 154 -10.76 17.46 16.82
N ALA A 155 -11.74 17.02 16.03
CA ALA A 155 -11.58 15.89 15.11
C ALA A 155 -10.47 16.10 14.05
N GLY A 156 -10.17 17.36 13.69
CA GLY A 156 -9.10 17.72 12.78
C GLY A 156 -7.71 17.77 13.42
N LEU A 157 -7.63 18.22 14.68
CA LEU A 157 -6.36 18.40 15.40
C LEU A 157 -5.91 17.16 16.17
N ASN A 158 -6.83 16.52 16.88
CA ASN A 158 -6.55 15.38 17.76
C ASN A 158 -6.99 14.04 17.15
N GLY A 159 -7.85 14.07 16.12
CA GLY A 159 -8.29 12.89 15.38
C GLY A 159 -7.51 12.62 14.08
N SER A 160 -7.64 11.40 13.56
CA SER A 160 -7.12 10.98 12.27
C SER A 160 -8.25 10.67 11.29
N PHE A 161 -8.00 10.85 9.98
CA PHE A 161 -8.94 10.41 8.94
C PHE A 161 -9.20 8.89 8.98
N ALA A 162 -8.27 8.12 9.56
CA ALA A 162 -8.36 6.67 9.69
C ALA A 162 -9.44 6.24 10.70
N ASP A 163 -9.77 7.11 11.66
CA ASP A 163 -10.79 6.86 12.69
C ASP A 163 -12.20 6.90 12.11
N TYR A 164 -12.34 7.34 10.86
CA TYR A 164 -13.60 7.44 10.13
C TYR A 164 -13.58 6.52 8.89
N PRO A 165 -13.59 5.19 9.06
CA PRO A 165 -13.50 4.25 7.94
C PRO A 165 -14.71 4.40 7.01
N ARG A 166 -14.46 4.37 5.70
CA ARG A 166 -15.54 4.26 4.70
C ARG A 166 -16.03 2.82 4.62
N PRO A 167 -17.35 2.57 4.64
CA PRO A 167 -17.86 1.24 4.37
C PRO A 167 -17.44 0.80 2.97
N ARG A 168 -16.92 -0.43 2.85
CA ARG A 168 -16.47 -1.01 1.57
C ARG A 168 -17.63 -1.16 0.57
N LEU A 169 -18.86 -1.25 1.08
CA LEU A 169 -20.09 -1.44 0.31
C LEU A 169 -21.11 -0.34 0.67
N PRO A 170 -21.14 0.79 -0.05
CA PRO A 170 -21.98 1.95 0.30
C PRO A 170 -23.48 1.67 0.19
N PHE A 171 -23.89 0.60 -0.50
CA PHE A 171 -25.29 0.20 -0.65
C PHE A 171 -25.84 -0.63 0.52
N ILE A 172 -24.97 -1.21 1.35
CA ILE A 172 -25.37 -2.10 2.46
C ILE A 172 -25.27 -1.36 3.81
N GLN A 173 -24.29 -0.46 3.94
CA GLN A 173 -24.07 0.29 5.17
C GLN A 173 -23.99 1.79 4.86
N LYS A 174 -24.95 2.55 5.40
CA LYS A 174 -24.87 4.01 5.42
C LYS A 174 -23.76 4.41 6.39
N ARG A 175 -22.88 5.30 5.93
CA ARG A 175 -21.84 5.91 6.77
C ARG A 175 -22.52 6.66 7.91
N ALA A 176 -22.08 6.43 9.15
CA ALA A 176 -22.51 7.22 10.30
C ALA A 176 -22.07 8.68 10.12
N ALA A 177 -22.91 9.62 10.54
CA ALA A 177 -22.57 11.04 10.52
C ALA A 177 -21.29 11.26 11.36
N THR A 178 -20.27 11.87 10.75
CA THR A 178 -19.01 12.17 11.44
C THR A 178 -18.94 13.66 11.78
N PRO A 179 -18.19 14.04 12.83
CA PRO A 179 -17.97 15.45 13.13
C PRO A 179 -17.40 16.24 11.94
N LEU A 180 -16.64 15.57 11.08
CA LEU A 180 -16.06 16.13 9.85
C LEU A 180 -17.07 16.42 8.74
N ASP A 181 -18.34 16.01 8.88
CA ASP A 181 -19.37 16.24 7.86
C ASP A 181 -20.05 17.61 7.94
N ILE A 182 -19.69 18.44 8.93
CA ILE A 182 -20.10 19.84 9.05
C ILE A 182 -19.58 20.65 7.85
N ASP A 183 -20.38 21.63 7.38
CA ASP A 183 -19.97 22.54 6.30
C ASP A 183 -18.80 23.43 6.77
N PRO A 184 -17.64 23.38 6.10
CA PRO A 184 -16.51 24.26 6.44
C PRO A 184 -16.85 25.75 6.41
N ASN A 185 -17.82 26.17 5.59
CA ASN A 185 -18.22 27.59 5.53
C ASN A 185 -18.90 28.02 6.83
N LEU A 186 -19.74 27.17 7.42
CA LEU A 186 -20.37 27.44 8.70
C LEU A 186 -19.34 27.58 9.83
N VAL A 187 -18.30 26.76 9.79
CA VAL A 187 -17.17 26.86 10.73
C VAL A 187 -16.42 28.17 10.55
N LEU A 188 -16.17 28.59 9.30
CA LEU A 188 -15.52 29.86 8.99
C LEU A 188 -16.36 31.05 9.46
N ASP A 189 -17.65 31.11 9.13
CA ASP A 189 -18.54 32.21 9.51
C ASP A 189 -18.61 32.36 11.04
N THR A 190 -18.65 31.23 11.77
CA THR A 190 -18.63 31.23 13.24
C THR A 190 -17.32 31.79 13.78
N LEU A 191 -16.18 31.36 13.21
CA LEU A 191 -14.86 31.83 13.64
C LEU A 191 -14.65 33.31 13.29
N GLU A 192 -15.13 33.76 12.14
CA GLU A 192 -15.06 35.15 11.70
C GLU A 192 -15.89 36.04 12.63
N THR A 193 -17.12 35.64 12.95
CA THR A 193 -17.97 36.36 13.91
C THR A 193 -17.33 36.47 15.29
N GLU A 194 -16.71 35.39 15.79
CA GLU A 194 -15.99 35.41 17.07
C GLU A 194 -14.76 36.33 17.04
N MET A 195 -14.02 36.34 15.93
CA MET A 195 -12.86 37.22 15.76
C MET A 195 -13.26 38.69 15.61
N GLU A 196 -14.37 38.96 14.92
CA GLU A 196 -14.88 40.31 14.67
C GLU A 196 -15.50 40.92 15.94
N ASN A 197 -16.35 40.18 16.65
CA ASN A 197 -16.93 40.62 17.92
C ASN A 197 -15.85 41.02 18.94
N GLU A 198 -14.72 40.31 18.94
CA GLU A 198 -13.63 40.61 19.85
C GLU A 198 -12.82 41.84 19.45
N SER A 199 -12.76 42.18 18.15
CA SER A 199 -12.10 43.41 17.68
C SER A 199 -12.83 44.70 18.10
N TYR A 200 -14.07 44.58 18.56
CA TYR A 200 -14.90 45.70 19.04
C TYR A 200 -14.90 45.86 20.56
N ASP A 201 -14.36 44.88 21.31
CA ASP A 201 -14.28 44.90 22.78
C ASP A 201 -12.91 45.39 23.32
N GLU A 202 -11.93 45.71 22.45
CA GLU A 202 -10.68 46.43 22.76
C GLU A 202 -10.80 47.94 22.52
#